data_AF-A0A357LJM1-F1
#
_entry.id   AF-A0A357LJM1-F1
#
_cell.length_a   1.000
_cell.length_b   1.000
_cell.length_c   1.000
_cell.angle_alpha   90.00
_cell.angle_beta   90.00
_cell.angle_gamma   90.00
#
_symmetry.space_group_name_H-M   'P 1'
#
loop_
_entity.id
_entity.type
_entity.pdbx_description
1 polymer ?
#
loop_
_entity_poly.entity_id
_entity_poly.type
_entity_poly.pdbx_seq_one_letter_code
_entity_poly.pdbx_strand_id
1 'polypeptide(L)'
;MSSILSGLHRHRDSVPAQSEPDYCATPSRNEPVVHPWPPEGSPIYEELHPMTNDTPQKSTVSPFISPQAPMLESVITQLSDIEDLSPSRRRDLKSALNSLARMIGRSPAEIPANINWLHVRVRRINAAQHNITKKRLSNIKSDALKALALTGCSRERSDWLAPTSPGWSDLLGRIENKHDLWKLTQLAQFCSALSVEPHALTDEHPRAMLATLIAESFVNRPEHVVANSIKTWNRLRGEISSWPDVVLSPLPRKKERWTFPIETFPDAFQSDVDAWLERLHSPDLFDGSGPTKPLRPTTIAHRRFQIQEVASALAHSGKPMKEITSLAILVELDNLKAALRWMMTRFDNKPTEAIKGVCVCLQAIAAHHVGVKEAHLNDIRGIVKRLGRDADGLREKNRQRLLQLEDSDNLAKLLHLPTVLVAKAERLLVTKPRNAALLIQAALAIEILLNAPMRIGNLASLNFDRHLKPLKVRREFRTHIHIPAREVKNDVALDYELGKDATILLNYYLAKARPVLLKEPSDFLFPAMNGGPKRTNGLSNLIKGTILEHTGLTINAHLFRSIVGKIHSLVQPGDVTTLSHVLNNSLRTAMKAYAQFERRSALEHYQNSLAIARKEG
;
A
#
# COMPACT_ATOMS: atom_id res chain seq x y z
N MET A 1 8.72 59.05 33.50
CA MET A 1 7.49 59.73 33.96
C MET A 1 6.34 59.23 33.09
N SER A 2 5.67 58.19 33.57
CA SER A 2 4.25 58.22 34.01
C SER A 2 3.30 58.55 32.86
N SER A 3 2.63 57.53 32.31
CA SER A 3 1.31 57.06 32.77
C SER A 3 0.21 58.03 32.35
N ILE A 4 -0.64 57.59 31.44
CA ILE A 4 -2.11 57.66 31.48
C ILE A 4 -2.59 57.03 30.17
N LEU A 5 -3.21 55.85 30.27
CA LEU A 5 -4.41 55.43 29.54
C LEU A 5 -4.72 53.98 29.95
N SER A 6 -5.14 53.85 31.19
CA SER A 6 -5.96 52.75 31.68
C SER A 6 -7.41 53.00 31.29
N GLY A 7 -8.09 51.98 30.75
CA GLY A 7 -9.56 51.91 30.82
C GLY A 7 -10.25 51.54 29.52
N LEU A 8 -10.28 50.25 29.19
CA LEU A 8 -11.41 49.57 28.55
C LEU A 8 -11.17 48.05 28.60
N HIS A 9 -11.26 47.48 29.81
CA HIS A 9 -11.49 46.04 29.97
C HIS A 9 -12.94 45.76 29.55
N ARG A 10 -13.16 45.29 28.33
CA ARG A 10 -14.33 44.45 28.04
C ARG A 10 -13.93 43.01 28.29
N HIS A 11 -14.48 42.43 29.35
CA HIS A 11 -14.62 40.99 29.48
C HIS A 11 -15.25 40.45 28.19
N ARG A 12 -14.44 39.89 27.29
CA ARG A 12 -14.91 38.89 26.35
C ARG A 12 -14.76 37.58 27.09
N ASP A 13 -15.88 37.12 27.65
CA ASP A 13 -16.01 35.72 28.00
C ASP A 13 -15.68 34.92 26.74
N SER A 14 -14.53 34.28 26.79
CA SER A 14 -14.07 33.31 25.82
C SER A 14 -15.04 32.13 25.88
N VAL A 15 -16.05 32.16 25.01
CA VAL A 15 -16.82 30.98 24.66
C VAL A 15 -15.79 29.97 24.10
N PRO A 16 -15.59 28.81 24.74
CA PRO A 16 -14.69 27.81 24.19
C PRO A 16 -15.26 27.37 22.84
N ALA A 17 -14.44 27.43 21.79
CA ALA A 17 -14.79 26.93 20.47
C ALA A 17 -15.29 25.48 20.63
N GLN A 18 -16.59 25.28 20.42
CA GLN A 18 -17.20 23.96 20.39
C GLN A 18 -16.45 23.13 19.34
N SER A 19 -15.77 22.08 19.79
CA SER A 19 -15.23 21.04 18.92
C SER A 19 -16.36 20.51 18.03
N GLU A 20 -16.13 20.42 16.72
CA GLU A 20 -17.07 19.80 15.79
C GLU A 20 -17.61 18.47 16.37
N PRO A 21 -18.93 18.24 16.38
CA PRO A 21 -19.49 17.02 16.95
C PRO A 21 -18.98 15.77 16.20
N ASP A 22 -18.85 14.66 16.94
CA ASP A 22 -18.12 13.41 16.60
C ASP A 22 -18.59 12.65 15.32
N TYR A 23 -19.52 13.22 14.53
CA TYR A 23 -20.04 12.65 13.28
C TYR A 23 -18.96 12.28 12.26
N CYS A 24 -17.80 12.94 12.29
CA CYS A 24 -16.72 12.80 11.31
C CYS A 24 -15.41 12.18 11.86
N ALA A 25 -15.39 11.70 13.11
CA ALA A 25 -14.15 11.28 13.78
C ALA A 25 -13.47 10.02 13.20
N THR A 26 -14.04 9.38 12.17
CA THR A 26 -13.40 8.28 11.44
C THR A 26 -12.72 8.78 10.16
N PRO A 27 -11.42 8.51 9.94
CA PRO A 27 -10.75 8.92 8.70
C PRO A 27 -11.36 8.21 7.49
N SER A 28 -12.19 8.94 6.72
CA SER A 28 -12.71 8.51 5.41
C SER A 28 -11.57 8.01 4.52
N ARG A 29 -11.62 6.74 4.10
CA ARG A 29 -10.69 6.11 3.15
C ARG A 29 -11.35 6.13 1.77
N ASN A 30 -10.64 6.62 0.75
CA ASN A 30 -11.10 6.63 -0.65
C ASN A 30 -11.04 5.22 -1.32
N GLU A 31 -10.95 4.15 -0.54
CA GLU A 31 -10.90 2.76 -1.02
C GLU A 31 -12.23 2.07 -0.71
N PRO A 32 -12.63 1.02 -1.48
CA PRO A 32 -13.80 0.22 -1.11
C PRO A 32 -13.69 -0.19 0.36
N VAL A 33 -14.80 -0.01 1.08
CA VAL A 33 -14.85 -0.17 2.53
C VAL A 33 -14.63 -1.64 2.85
N VAL A 34 -13.39 -1.98 3.18
CA VAL A 34 -12.99 -3.30 3.63
C VAL A 34 -12.06 -3.08 4.82
N HIS A 35 -12.57 -3.38 6.01
CA HIS A 35 -11.74 -3.38 7.20
C HIS A 35 -10.67 -4.49 7.12
N PRO A 36 -9.51 -4.30 7.77
CA PRO A 36 -8.47 -5.33 7.80
C PRO A 36 -9.05 -6.64 8.33
N TRP A 37 -8.68 -7.75 7.70
CA TRP A 37 -8.93 -9.09 8.22
C TRP A 37 -7.81 -9.42 9.22
N PRO A 38 -8.03 -10.30 10.21
CA PRO A 38 -6.99 -10.76 11.11
C PRO A 38 -5.69 -11.18 10.43
N PRO A 39 -4.52 -10.93 11.04
CA PRO A 39 -3.25 -11.47 10.54
C PRO A 39 -3.29 -13.01 10.52
N GLU A 40 -2.59 -13.61 9.56
CA GLU A 40 -2.37 -15.07 9.48
C GLU A 40 -1.76 -15.55 10.82
N GLY A 41 -2.46 -16.44 11.55
CA GLY A 41 -2.08 -16.92 12.90
C GLY A 41 -3.07 -16.60 14.04
N SER A 42 -4.18 -15.91 13.77
CA SER A 42 -5.29 -15.75 14.74
C SER A 42 -6.05 -17.07 14.95
N PRO A 43 -6.68 -17.33 16.12
CA PRO A 43 -7.40 -18.59 16.42
C PRO A 43 -8.43 -19.01 15.37
N ILE A 44 -8.98 -18.06 14.61
CA ILE A 44 -9.92 -18.31 13.51
C ILE A 44 -9.27 -19.10 12.35
N TYR A 45 -7.95 -19.04 12.21
CA TYR A 45 -7.22 -19.87 11.25
C TYR A 45 -7.00 -21.31 11.76
N GLU A 46 -6.99 -21.56 13.07
CA GLU A 46 -6.84 -22.91 13.64
C GLU A 46 -8.10 -23.77 13.46
N GLU A 47 -9.30 -23.17 13.52
CA GLU A 47 -10.56 -23.89 13.26
C GLU A 47 -10.78 -24.21 11.76
N LEU A 48 -10.16 -23.47 10.84
CA LEU A 48 -10.25 -23.68 9.39
C LEU A 48 -9.08 -24.51 8.82
N HIS A 49 -8.01 -24.67 9.59
CA HIS A 49 -6.81 -25.42 9.22
C HIS A 49 -6.29 -26.21 10.42
N PRO A 50 -6.79 -27.44 10.67
CA PRO A 50 -6.07 -28.34 11.54
C PRO A 50 -4.68 -28.55 10.91
N MET A 51 -3.63 -28.05 11.58
CA MET A 51 -2.26 -28.34 11.20
C MET A 51 -2.02 -29.82 11.46
N THR A 52 -2.20 -30.65 10.44
CA THR A 52 -1.65 -32.00 10.45
C THR A 52 -0.14 -31.88 10.41
N ASN A 53 0.50 -32.17 11.54
CA ASN A 53 1.95 -32.18 11.75
C ASN A 53 2.64 -33.34 11.02
N ASP A 54 2.29 -33.61 9.76
CA ASP A 54 3.11 -34.45 8.90
C ASP A 54 3.87 -33.53 7.95
N THR A 55 5.07 -33.14 8.39
CA THR A 55 6.02 -32.40 7.55
C THR A 55 6.78 -33.44 6.72
N PRO A 56 6.56 -33.55 5.40
CA PRO A 56 7.49 -34.30 4.56
C PRO A 56 8.82 -33.52 4.57
N GLN A 57 9.89 -34.24 4.84
CA GLN A 57 11.29 -33.84 4.81
C GLN A 57 11.56 -32.59 3.95
N LYS A 58 11.89 -31.45 4.57
CA LYS A 58 12.18 -30.18 3.87
C LYS A 58 13.36 -30.38 2.91
N SER A 59 13.07 -30.55 1.62
CA SER A 59 14.08 -30.39 0.58
C SER A 59 14.58 -28.94 0.60
N THR A 60 15.89 -28.75 0.58
CA THR A 60 16.54 -27.42 0.52
C THR A 60 16.32 -26.73 -0.84
N VAL A 61 15.91 -27.48 -1.84
CA VAL A 61 15.67 -27.05 -3.22
C VAL A 61 14.17 -27.11 -3.53
N SER A 62 13.68 -26.13 -4.30
CA SER A 62 12.25 -26.03 -4.60
C SER A 62 11.74 -27.22 -5.43
N PRO A 63 10.50 -27.69 -5.22
CA PRO A 63 9.89 -28.76 -6.01
C PRO A 63 9.86 -28.49 -7.52
N PHE A 64 9.83 -27.23 -7.96
CA PHE A 64 9.85 -26.91 -9.39
C PHE A 64 11.20 -27.18 -10.07
N ILE A 65 12.26 -27.36 -9.29
CA ILE A 65 13.61 -27.54 -9.82
C ILE A 65 13.83 -29.05 -9.99
N SER A 66 14.21 -29.46 -11.19
CA SER A 66 14.58 -30.85 -11.46
C SER A 66 15.72 -31.29 -10.52
N PRO A 67 15.67 -32.48 -9.90
CA PRO A 67 16.76 -32.99 -9.08
C PRO A 67 18.10 -33.09 -9.83
N GLN A 68 18.05 -33.24 -11.15
CA GLN A 68 19.21 -33.30 -12.03
C GLN A 68 19.64 -31.92 -12.55
N ALA A 69 18.93 -30.84 -12.19
CA ALA A 69 19.28 -29.50 -12.62
C ALA A 69 20.64 -29.08 -12.03
N PRO A 70 21.59 -28.60 -12.85
CA PRO A 70 22.81 -28.03 -12.32
C PRO A 70 22.49 -26.78 -11.47
N MET A 71 23.28 -26.54 -10.42
CA MET A 71 23.13 -25.39 -9.53
C MET A 71 24.26 -24.37 -9.77
N LEU A 72 24.11 -23.12 -9.34
CA LEU A 72 25.17 -22.12 -9.51
C LEU A 72 26.46 -22.52 -8.80
N GLU A 73 26.37 -23.28 -7.72
CA GLU A 73 27.55 -23.85 -7.05
C GLU A 73 28.36 -24.75 -7.98
N SER A 74 27.73 -25.65 -8.74
CA SER A 74 28.46 -26.53 -9.67
C SER A 74 29.11 -25.73 -10.80
N VAL A 75 28.47 -24.64 -11.25
CA VAL A 75 29.06 -23.70 -12.22
C VAL A 75 30.27 -22.98 -11.63
N ILE A 76 30.19 -22.51 -10.38
CA ILE A 76 31.32 -21.86 -9.70
C ILE A 76 32.51 -22.81 -9.58
N THR A 77 32.26 -24.09 -9.28
CA THR A 77 33.28 -25.14 -9.23
C THR A 77 33.87 -25.39 -10.61
N GLN A 78 33.04 -25.65 -11.63
CA GLN A 78 33.48 -25.94 -13.00
C GLN A 78 34.27 -24.79 -13.64
N LEU A 79 33.96 -23.54 -13.31
CA LEU A 79 34.76 -22.38 -13.74
C LEU A 79 36.21 -22.43 -13.24
N SER A 80 36.51 -23.19 -12.18
CA SER A 80 37.90 -23.41 -11.70
C SER A 80 38.75 -24.14 -12.72
N ASP A 81 38.11 -25.04 -13.47
CA ASP A 81 38.77 -26.09 -14.26
C ASP A 81 38.88 -25.72 -15.75
N ILE A 82 38.34 -24.55 -16.15
CA ILE A 82 38.46 -24.05 -17.52
C ILE A 82 39.85 -23.43 -17.72
N GLU A 83 40.71 -24.11 -18.46
CA GLU A 83 42.11 -23.72 -18.74
C GLU A 83 42.21 -22.44 -19.59
N ASP A 84 41.30 -22.24 -20.55
CA ASP A 84 41.32 -21.11 -21.51
C ASP A 84 40.86 -19.74 -20.92
N LEU A 85 40.64 -19.66 -19.61
CA LEU A 85 40.26 -18.42 -18.94
C LEU A 85 41.42 -17.82 -18.14
N SER A 86 41.70 -16.53 -18.39
CA SER A 86 42.67 -15.80 -17.58
C SER A 86 42.26 -15.80 -16.08
N PRO A 87 43.22 -15.77 -15.15
CA PRO A 87 42.93 -15.79 -13.72
C PRO A 87 41.99 -14.65 -13.26
N SER A 88 42.12 -13.47 -13.87
CA SER A 88 41.25 -12.32 -13.61
C SER A 88 39.82 -12.57 -14.10
N ARG A 89 39.65 -13.07 -15.34
CA ARG A 89 38.32 -13.33 -15.91
C ARG A 89 37.59 -14.42 -15.13
N ARG A 90 38.30 -15.48 -14.73
CA ARG A 90 37.76 -16.55 -13.89
C ARG A 90 37.23 -16.02 -12.56
N ARG A 91 38.00 -15.14 -11.89
CA ARG A 91 37.60 -14.48 -10.65
C ARG A 91 36.34 -13.63 -10.82
N ASP A 92 36.26 -12.85 -11.90
CA ASP A 92 35.13 -11.96 -12.16
C ASP A 92 33.82 -12.74 -12.39
N LEU A 93 33.86 -13.83 -13.17
CA LEU A 93 32.71 -14.69 -13.42
C LEU A 93 32.18 -15.33 -12.12
N LYS A 94 33.06 -15.89 -11.29
CA LYS A 94 32.69 -16.45 -9.97
C LYS A 94 32.12 -15.37 -9.04
N SER A 95 32.75 -14.19 -9.02
CA SER A 95 32.30 -13.05 -8.21
C SER A 95 30.90 -12.58 -8.64
N ALA A 96 30.61 -12.59 -9.95
CA ALA A 96 29.31 -12.22 -10.48
C ALA A 96 28.21 -13.20 -10.03
N LEU A 97 28.46 -14.52 -10.10
CA LEU A 97 27.50 -15.54 -9.62
C LEU A 97 27.23 -15.41 -8.12
N ASN A 98 28.26 -15.25 -7.30
CA ASN A 98 28.13 -15.04 -5.86
C ASN A 98 27.41 -13.74 -5.51
N SER A 99 27.73 -12.65 -6.22
CA SER A 99 27.06 -11.36 -6.03
C SER A 99 25.57 -11.45 -6.36
N LEU A 100 25.22 -12.19 -7.40
CA LEU A 100 23.85 -12.39 -7.84
C LEU A 100 23.08 -13.25 -6.83
N ALA A 101 23.68 -14.35 -6.35
CA ALA A 101 23.10 -15.18 -5.28
C ALA A 101 22.79 -14.35 -4.03
N ARG A 102 23.74 -13.50 -3.60
CA ARG A 102 23.55 -12.57 -2.48
C ARG A 102 22.42 -11.56 -2.73
N MET A 103 22.29 -11.02 -3.94
CA MET A 103 21.20 -10.09 -4.27
C MET A 103 19.83 -10.77 -4.32
N ILE A 104 19.78 -12.06 -4.67
CA ILE A 104 18.55 -12.88 -4.60
C ILE A 104 18.23 -13.26 -3.15
N GLY A 105 19.23 -13.28 -2.26
CA GLY A 105 19.07 -13.68 -0.86
C GLY A 105 19.08 -15.20 -0.68
N ARG A 106 19.79 -15.92 -1.56
CA ARG A 106 19.95 -17.39 -1.51
C ARG A 106 21.41 -17.77 -1.68
N SER A 107 21.78 -18.97 -1.22
CA SER A 107 23.10 -19.53 -1.49
C SER A 107 23.22 -20.02 -2.95
N PRO A 108 24.43 -20.09 -3.53
CA PRO A 108 24.61 -20.64 -4.89
C PRO A 108 24.13 -22.09 -5.04
N ALA A 109 24.09 -22.88 -3.96
CA ALA A 109 23.61 -24.25 -3.93
C ALA A 109 22.09 -24.37 -4.16
N GLU A 110 21.34 -23.30 -3.86
CA GLU A 110 19.87 -23.28 -3.94
C GLU A 110 19.36 -22.63 -5.24
N ILE A 111 20.26 -22.27 -6.16
CA ILE A 111 19.94 -21.52 -7.36
C ILE A 111 20.23 -22.36 -8.60
N PRO A 112 19.22 -22.70 -9.41
CA PRO A 112 19.42 -23.39 -10.68
C PRO A 112 20.35 -22.62 -11.62
N ALA A 113 21.32 -23.32 -12.18
CA ALA A 113 22.19 -22.86 -13.24
C ALA A 113 21.47 -22.92 -14.59
N ASN A 114 20.52 -22.01 -14.77
CA ASN A 114 19.79 -21.87 -16.03
C ASN A 114 19.65 -20.40 -16.42
N ILE A 115 19.95 -20.11 -17.69
CA ILE A 115 20.02 -18.74 -18.22
C ILE A 115 18.65 -18.07 -18.14
N ASN A 116 17.56 -18.78 -18.48
CA ASN A 116 16.21 -18.23 -18.46
C ASN A 116 15.74 -17.98 -17.02
N TRP A 117 15.97 -18.96 -16.13
CA TRP A 117 15.69 -18.85 -14.70
C TRP A 117 16.32 -17.58 -14.10
N LEU A 118 17.60 -17.38 -14.39
CA LEU A 118 18.38 -16.24 -13.91
C LEU A 118 17.88 -14.93 -14.49
N HIS A 119 17.67 -14.89 -15.80
CA HIS A 119 17.26 -13.69 -16.53
C HIS A 119 15.92 -13.13 -16.03
N VAL A 120 14.94 -13.99 -15.76
CA VAL A 120 13.62 -13.56 -15.23
C VAL A 120 13.75 -12.94 -13.84
N ARG A 121 14.54 -13.55 -12.96
CA ARG A 121 14.64 -13.14 -11.55
C ARG A 121 15.48 -11.89 -11.36
N VAL A 122 16.57 -11.78 -12.11
CA VAL A 122 17.50 -10.65 -12.01
C VAL A 122 16.92 -9.37 -12.62
N ARG A 123 15.83 -9.44 -13.39
CA ARG A 123 15.05 -8.25 -13.81
C ARG A 123 14.43 -7.50 -12.63
N ARG A 124 14.18 -8.17 -11.50
CA ARG A 124 13.55 -7.57 -10.31
C ARG A 124 14.56 -6.92 -9.37
N ILE A 125 15.85 -7.24 -9.52
CA ILE A 125 16.92 -6.67 -8.71
C ILE A 125 17.08 -5.20 -9.06
N ASN A 126 16.95 -4.34 -8.06
CA ASN A 126 17.20 -2.92 -8.21
C ASN A 126 18.61 -2.56 -7.75
N ALA A 127 19.39 -1.93 -8.64
CA ALA A 127 20.77 -1.56 -8.36
C ALA A 127 20.91 -0.64 -7.13
N ALA A 128 19.98 0.30 -6.95
CA ALA A 128 20.02 1.27 -5.86
C ALA A 128 19.77 0.60 -4.49
N GLN A 129 18.95 -0.46 -4.42
CA GLN A 129 18.73 -1.22 -3.18
C GLN A 129 19.99 -1.94 -2.68
N HIS A 130 20.93 -2.24 -3.58
CA HIS A 130 22.21 -2.87 -3.24
C HIS A 130 23.38 -1.89 -3.25
N ASN A 131 23.11 -0.57 -3.29
CA ASN A 131 24.13 0.48 -3.33
C ASN A 131 25.17 0.29 -4.46
N ILE A 132 24.73 -0.19 -5.63
CA ILE A 132 25.57 -0.38 -6.81
C ILE A 132 25.04 0.43 -8.00
N THR A 133 25.93 0.73 -8.95
CA THR A 133 25.53 1.41 -10.18
C THR A 133 24.76 0.47 -11.11
N LYS A 134 23.89 1.03 -11.97
CA LYS A 134 23.21 0.25 -13.03
C LYS A 134 24.21 -0.44 -13.95
N LYS A 135 25.37 0.20 -14.22
CA LYS A 135 26.47 -0.38 -15.00
C LYS A 135 27.07 -1.60 -14.29
N ARG A 136 27.37 -1.50 -12.99
CA ARG A 136 27.88 -2.65 -12.21
C ARG A 136 26.88 -3.79 -12.18
N LEU A 137 25.60 -3.51 -11.96
CA LEU A 137 24.56 -4.55 -12.03
C LEU A 137 24.47 -5.16 -13.45
N SER A 138 24.61 -4.35 -14.50
CA SER A 138 24.67 -4.84 -15.89
C SER A 138 25.87 -5.75 -16.15
N ASN A 139 27.04 -5.41 -15.63
CA ASN A 139 28.25 -6.24 -15.73
C ASN A 139 28.06 -7.56 -14.99
N ILE A 140 27.56 -7.52 -13.75
CA ILE A 140 27.23 -8.73 -12.97
C ILE A 140 26.24 -9.62 -13.75
N LYS A 141 25.21 -9.04 -14.37
CA LYS A 141 24.28 -9.79 -15.23
C LYS A 141 25.00 -10.43 -16.42
N SER A 142 25.78 -9.65 -17.15
CA SER A 142 26.49 -10.10 -18.34
C SER A 142 27.49 -11.22 -18.00
N ASP A 143 28.24 -11.06 -16.92
CA ASP A 143 29.24 -12.02 -16.47
C ASP A 143 28.60 -13.28 -15.92
N ALA A 144 27.50 -13.19 -15.16
CA ALA A 144 26.75 -14.36 -14.72
C ALA A 144 26.15 -15.14 -15.90
N LEU A 145 25.57 -14.45 -16.89
CA LEU A 145 25.06 -15.11 -18.10
C LEU A 145 26.19 -15.71 -18.95
N LYS A 146 27.37 -15.08 -18.99
CA LYS A 146 28.54 -15.61 -19.69
C LYS A 146 29.11 -16.82 -18.97
N ALA A 147 29.15 -16.82 -17.64
CA ALA A 147 29.56 -17.96 -16.83
C ALA A 147 28.69 -19.19 -17.10
N LEU A 148 27.36 -19.00 -17.12
CA LEU A 148 26.41 -20.04 -17.50
C LEU A 148 26.66 -20.54 -18.94
N ALA A 149 26.86 -19.62 -19.89
CA ALA A 149 27.12 -20.01 -21.27
C ALA A 149 28.44 -20.80 -21.45
N LEU A 150 29.51 -20.42 -20.75
CA LEU A 150 30.81 -21.09 -20.83
C LEU A 150 30.82 -22.50 -20.23
N THR A 151 29.92 -22.75 -19.28
CA THR A 151 29.75 -24.06 -18.64
C THR A 151 28.70 -24.92 -19.35
N GLY A 152 28.20 -24.48 -20.52
CA GLY A 152 27.21 -25.21 -21.29
C GLY A 152 25.81 -25.20 -20.67
N CYS A 153 25.53 -24.31 -19.72
CA CYS A 153 24.22 -24.25 -19.08
C CYS A 153 23.14 -23.80 -20.07
N SER A 154 22.01 -24.50 -20.03
CA SER A 154 20.94 -24.31 -21.00
C SER A 154 20.16 -23.00 -20.82
N ARG A 155 19.50 -22.60 -21.92
CA ARG A 155 18.46 -21.56 -21.96
C ARG A 155 17.05 -22.15 -21.89
N GLU A 156 16.90 -23.43 -22.18
CA GLU A 156 15.61 -24.08 -22.24
C GLU A 156 14.97 -24.14 -20.86
N ARG A 157 13.67 -23.90 -20.83
CA ARG A 157 12.93 -23.90 -19.56
C ARG A 157 12.80 -25.32 -19.00
N SER A 158 12.74 -26.33 -19.86
CA SER A 158 12.70 -27.76 -19.50
C SER A 158 13.90 -28.21 -18.68
N ASP A 159 15.07 -27.59 -18.86
CA ASP A 159 16.33 -28.18 -18.41
C ASP A 159 16.63 -27.94 -16.92
N TRP A 160 15.94 -26.98 -16.31
CA TRP A 160 15.99 -26.76 -14.87
C TRP A 160 14.69 -27.14 -14.18
N LEU A 161 13.62 -27.28 -14.95
CA LEU A 161 12.27 -27.39 -14.42
C LEU A 161 11.87 -28.87 -14.44
N ALA A 162 11.35 -29.37 -13.33
CA ALA A 162 10.91 -30.75 -13.25
C ALA A 162 9.94 -31.08 -14.42
N PRO A 163 10.17 -32.17 -15.17
CA PRO A 163 9.32 -32.55 -16.28
C PRO A 163 7.93 -32.93 -15.76
N THR A 164 6.92 -32.78 -16.62
CA THR A 164 5.60 -33.36 -16.32
C THR A 164 5.66 -34.87 -16.46
N SER A 165 4.99 -35.61 -15.57
CA SER A 165 4.86 -37.06 -15.71
C SER A 165 4.10 -37.42 -17.00
N PRO A 166 4.20 -38.67 -17.48
CA PRO A 166 3.47 -39.10 -18.67
C PRO A 166 1.96 -38.85 -18.59
N GLY A 167 1.34 -39.10 -17.43
CA GLY A 167 -0.10 -38.87 -17.23
C GLY A 167 -0.48 -37.39 -17.32
N TRP A 168 0.35 -36.49 -16.77
CA TRP A 168 0.16 -35.05 -16.96
C TRP A 168 0.40 -34.59 -18.40
N SER A 169 1.40 -35.13 -19.08
CA SER A 169 1.71 -34.77 -20.46
C SER A 169 0.56 -35.14 -21.41
N ASP A 170 0.00 -36.33 -21.27
CA ASP A 170 -1.15 -36.79 -22.05
C ASP A 170 -2.38 -35.91 -21.81
N LEU A 171 -2.66 -35.58 -20.54
CA LEU A 171 -3.76 -34.68 -20.19
C LEU A 171 -3.61 -33.27 -20.78
N LEU A 172 -2.41 -32.67 -20.65
CA LEU A 172 -2.12 -31.35 -21.20
C LEU A 172 -2.18 -31.33 -22.73
N GLY A 173 -1.84 -32.44 -23.40
CA GLY A 173 -1.91 -32.59 -24.85
C GLY A 173 -3.33 -32.49 -25.43
N ARG A 174 -4.36 -32.69 -24.59
CA ARG A 174 -5.78 -32.60 -24.98
C ARG A 174 -6.33 -31.16 -24.92
N ILE A 175 -5.54 -30.19 -24.47
CA ILE A 175 -5.97 -28.79 -24.33
C ILE A 175 -5.66 -28.00 -25.61
N GLU A 176 -6.69 -27.62 -26.36
CA GLU A 176 -6.53 -26.83 -27.59
C GLU A 176 -6.17 -25.36 -27.30
N ASN A 177 -6.77 -24.78 -26.25
CA ASN A 177 -6.56 -23.38 -25.91
C ASN A 177 -5.20 -23.16 -25.24
N LYS A 178 -4.28 -22.48 -25.94
CA LYS A 178 -2.93 -22.17 -25.44
C LYS A 178 -2.92 -21.44 -24.10
N HIS A 179 -3.88 -20.56 -23.82
CA HIS A 179 -3.95 -19.85 -22.54
C HIS A 179 -4.32 -20.77 -21.38
N ASP A 180 -5.16 -21.77 -21.61
CA ASP A 180 -5.54 -22.73 -20.59
C ASP A 180 -4.44 -23.75 -20.34
N LEU A 181 -3.78 -24.19 -21.41
CA LEU A 181 -2.55 -24.98 -21.33
C LEU A 181 -1.54 -24.28 -20.41
N TRP A 182 -1.24 -23.01 -20.66
CA TRP A 182 -0.28 -22.24 -19.85
C TRP A 182 -0.67 -22.11 -18.37
N LYS A 183 -1.97 -22.00 -18.06
CA LYS A 183 -2.45 -21.91 -16.67
C LYS A 183 -2.29 -23.25 -15.93
N LEU A 184 -2.38 -24.37 -16.62
CA LEU A 184 -2.29 -25.70 -16.01
C LEU A 184 -0.88 -26.30 -16.03
N THR A 185 -0.01 -25.88 -16.94
CA THR A 185 1.38 -26.38 -17.02
C THR A 185 2.12 -26.26 -15.69
N GLN A 186 1.96 -25.14 -14.97
CA GLN A 186 2.66 -24.95 -13.70
C GLN A 186 2.13 -25.86 -12.58
N LEU A 187 0.83 -26.14 -12.56
CA LEU A 187 0.23 -27.09 -11.62
C LEU A 187 0.69 -28.52 -11.94
N ALA A 188 0.66 -28.90 -13.21
CA ALA A 188 1.12 -30.21 -13.66
C ALA A 188 2.59 -30.47 -13.29
N GLN A 189 3.47 -29.47 -13.51
CA GLN A 189 4.89 -29.54 -13.15
C GLN A 189 5.08 -29.71 -11.65
N PHE A 190 4.35 -28.93 -10.84
CA PHE A 190 4.41 -29.03 -9.39
C PHE A 190 3.96 -30.42 -8.90
N CYS A 191 2.85 -30.93 -9.40
CA CYS A 191 2.33 -32.24 -9.03
C CYS A 191 3.26 -33.36 -9.47
N SER A 192 3.82 -33.27 -10.68
CA SER A 192 4.79 -34.24 -11.20
C SER A 192 6.05 -34.30 -10.35
N ALA A 193 6.54 -33.15 -9.85
CA ALA A 193 7.67 -33.11 -8.93
C ALA A 193 7.38 -33.77 -7.58
N LEU A 194 6.12 -33.77 -7.16
CA LEU A 194 5.64 -34.50 -5.98
C LEU A 194 5.23 -35.95 -6.29
N SER A 195 5.45 -36.41 -7.53
CA SER A 195 5.00 -37.74 -8.01
C SER A 195 3.49 -37.97 -7.89
N VAL A 196 2.70 -36.90 -8.10
CA VAL A 196 1.23 -36.93 -8.03
C VAL A 196 0.67 -36.92 -9.44
N GLU A 197 -0.06 -37.98 -9.80
CA GLU A 197 -0.76 -38.11 -11.09
C GLU A 197 -2.09 -37.33 -11.11
N PRO A 198 -2.63 -36.98 -12.31
CA PRO A 198 -3.82 -36.13 -12.42
C PRO A 198 -5.07 -36.64 -11.65
N HIS A 199 -5.24 -37.95 -11.54
CA HIS A 199 -6.36 -38.57 -10.82
C HIS A 199 -6.18 -38.58 -9.30
N ALA A 200 -4.95 -38.38 -8.80
CA ALA A 200 -4.63 -38.34 -7.38
C ALA A 200 -4.61 -36.90 -6.82
N LEU A 201 -5.00 -35.93 -7.65
CA LEU A 201 -5.00 -34.53 -7.29
C LEU A 201 -6.04 -34.25 -6.20
N THR A 202 -5.63 -33.52 -5.18
CA THR A 202 -6.48 -33.05 -4.07
C THR A 202 -6.29 -31.55 -3.84
N ASP A 203 -7.16 -30.94 -3.03
CA ASP A 203 -7.08 -29.52 -2.65
C ASP A 203 -5.76 -29.12 -1.96
N GLU A 204 -5.02 -30.08 -1.40
CA GLU A 204 -3.72 -29.84 -0.76
C GLU A 204 -2.65 -29.43 -1.77
N HIS A 205 -2.69 -29.97 -2.99
CA HIS A 205 -1.62 -29.75 -3.96
C HIS A 205 -1.60 -28.31 -4.50
N PRO A 206 -2.72 -27.70 -4.92
CA PRO A 206 -2.73 -26.27 -5.26
C PRO A 206 -2.34 -25.37 -4.07
N ARG A 207 -2.67 -25.74 -2.82
CA ARG A 207 -2.28 -24.99 -1.62
C ARG A 207 -0.78 -25.09 -1.35
N ALA A 208 -0.21 -26.28 -1.47
CA ALA A 208 1.24 -26.51 -1.38
C ALA A 208 1.97 -25.74 -2.48
N MET A 209 1.44 -25.77 -3.72
CA MET A 209 1.97 -24.98 -4.83
C MET A 209 1.99 -23.49 -4.49
N LEU A 210 0.90 -22.97 -3.92
CA LEU A 210 0.84 -21.57 -3.47
C LEU A 210 1.92 -21.25 -2.42
N ALA A 211 2.07 -22.10 -1.40
CA ALA A 211 3.09 -21.92 -0.37
C ALA A 211 4.50 -21.90 -0.96
N THR A 212 4.80 -22.81 -1.89
CA THR A 212 6.08 -22.85 -2.62
C THR A 212 6.31 -21.58 -3.44
N LEU A 213 5.31 -21.11 -4.20
CA LEU A 213 5.43 -19.86 -4.98
C LEU A 213 5.64 -18.62 -4.12
N ILE A 214 5.06 -18.58 -2.92
CA ILE A 214 5.27 -17.51 -1.94
C ILE A 214 6.67 -17.57 -1.34
N ALA A 215 7.11 -18.75 -0.89
CA ALA A 215 8.45 -18.96 -0.31
C ALA A 215 9.58 -18.68 -1.32
N GLU A 216 9.31 -18.95 -2.59
CA GLU A 216 10.18 -18.54 -3.68
C GLU A 216 10.08 -17.04 -4.00
N SER A 217 8.98 -16.36 -3.68
CA SER A 217 8.81 -14.91 -3.85
C SER A 217 9.06 -14.39 -5.29
N PHE A 218 8.97 -15.25 -6.31
CA PHE A 218 9.30 -14.91 -7.70
C PHE A 218 8.09 -14.82 -8.63
N VAL A 219 6.87 -15.14 -8.18
CA VAL A 219 5.65 -14.96 -8.96
C VAL A 219 4.89 -13.72 -8.46
N ASN A 220 4.42 -12.87 -9.39
CA ASN A 220 3.61 -11.72 -9.02
C ASN A 220 2.18 -12.19 -8.76
N ARG A 221 1.64 -11.94 -7.56
CA ARG A 221 0.32 -12.43 -7.11
C ARG A 221 0.17 -13.95 -7.28
N PRO A 222 0.97 -14.76 -6.57
CA PRO A 222 0.95 -16.21 -6.70
C PRO A 222 -0.45 -16.80 -6.44
N GLU A 223 -1.27 -16.15 -5.61
CA GLU A 223 -2.66 -16.55 -5.35
C GLU A 223 -3.52 -16.50 -6.61
N HIS A 224 -3.31 -15.49 -7.47
CA HIS A 224 -4.05 -15.36 -8.73
C HIS A 224 -3.68 -16.47 -9.72
N VAL A 225 -2.40 -16.86 -9.73
CA VAL A 225 -1.92 -17.94 -10.61
C VAL A 225 -2.60 -19.25 -10.22
N VAL A 226 -2.50 -19.63 -8.96
CA VAL A 226 -3.09 -20.87 -8.44
C VAL A 226 -4.62 -20.86 -8.58
N ALA A 227 -5.28 -19.74 -8.26
CA ALA A 227 -6.74 -19.62 -8.42
C ALA A 227 -7.18 -19.77 -9.88
N ASN A 228 -6.40 -19.25 -10.84
CA ASN A 228 -6.69 -19.43 -12.25
C ASN A 228 -6.46 -20.88 -12.71
N SER A 229 -5.44 -21.57 -12.19
CA SER A 229 -5.22 -23.00 -12.44
C SER A 229 -6.42 -23.83 -11.98
N ILE A 230 -6.90 -23.62 -10.74
CA ILE A 230 -8.08 -24.32 -10.20
C ILE A 230 -9.32 -24.06 -11.07
N LYS A 231 -9.58 -22.80 -11.42
CA LYS A 231 -10.73 -22.43 -12.27
C LYS A 231 -10.67 -23.08 -13.64
N THR A 232 -9.48 -23.08 -14.26
CA THR A 232 -9.28 -23.73 -15.56
C THR A 232 -9.45 -25.25 -15.46
N TRP A 233 -8.92 -25.89 -14.41
CA TRP A 233 -9.09 -27.33 -14.16
C TRP A 233 -10.57 -27.71 -14.07
N ASN A 234 -11.33 -27.06 -13.19
CA ASN A 234 -12.75 -27.36 -12.99
C ASN A 234 -13.60 -27.08 -14.23
N ARG A 235 -13.24 -26.05 -15.01
CA ARG A 235 -13.94 -25.74 -16.26
C ARG A 235 -13.68 -26.81 -17.32
N LEU A 236 -12.42 -27.21 -17.51
CA LEU A 236 -12.04 -28.22 -18.51
C LEU A 236 -12.63 -29.61 -18.20
N ARG A 237 -12.89 -29.94 -16.92
CA ARG A 237 -13.67 -31.14 -16.56
C ARG A 237 -15.05 -31.20 -17.23
N GLY A 238 -15.69 -30.05 -17.44
CA GLY A 238 -17.00 -29.98 -18.13
C GLY A 238 -16.90 -29.95 -19.66
N GLU A 239 -15.70 -29.79 -20.23
CA GLU A 239 -15.48 -29.62 -21.67
C GLU A 239 -14.78 -30.84 -22.31
N ILE A 240 -13.95 -31.57 -21.55
CA ILE A 240 -13.16 -32.71 -22.04
C ILE A 240 -13.66 -34.00 -21.38
N SER A 241 -14.21 -34.92 -22.19
CA SER A 241 -14.84 -36.17 -21.70
C SER A 241 -13.90 -37.12 -20.96
N SER A 242 -12.60 -37.06 -21.27
CA SER A 242 -11.55 -37.91 -20.69
C SER A 242 -10.76 -37.20 -19.58
N TRP A 243 -11.29 -36.09 -19.06
CA TRP A 243 -10.70 -35.35 -17.95
C TRP A 243 -10.88 -36.11 -16.63
N PRO A 244 -9.90 -36.11 -15.71
CA PRO A 244 -10.04 -36.76 -14.42
C PRO A 244 -11.26 -36.26 -13.64
N ASP A 245 -11.95 -37.18 -12.96
CA ASP A 245 -13.11 -36.86 -12.14
C ASP A 245 -12.71 -36.29 -10.77
N VAL A 246 -11.97 -35.18 -10.80
CA VAL A 246 -11.51 -34.45 -9.62
C VAL A 246 -12.04 -33.03 -9.69
N VAL A 247 -12.74 -32.60 -8.65
CA VAL A 247 -13.19 -31.22 -8.49
C VAL A 247 -12.35 -30.56 -7.42
N LEU A 248 -11.64 -29.50 -7.79
CA LEU A 248 -10.83 -28.73 -6.85
C LEU A 248 -11.67 -27.62 -6.22
N SER A 249 -11.62 -27.51 -4.91
CA SER A 249 -12.22 -26.36 -4.22
C SER A 249 -11.48 -25.08 -4.63
N PRO A 250 -12.19 -23.96 -4.84
CA PRO A 250 -11.54 -22.66 -4.97
C PRO A 250 -10.58 -22.44 -3.79
N LEU A 251 -9.44 -21.78 -4.05
CA LEU A 251 -8.60 -21.32 -2.94
C LEU A 251 -9.48 -20.58 -1.93
N PRO A 252 -9.32 -20.86 -0.63
CA PRO A 252 -10.07 -20.15 0.40
C PRO A 252 -9.91 -18.67 0.13
N ARG A 253 -11.03 -17.96 0.07
CA ARG A 253 -10.97 -16.50 -0.10
C ARG A 253 -10.10 -15.99 1.05
N LYS A 254 -9.11 -15.13 0.75
CA LYS A 254 -8.33 -14.45 1.79
C LYS A 254 -9.20 -13.81 2.88
N LYS A 255 -10.47 -13.56 2.57
CA LYS A 255 -11.47 -13.00 3.47
C LYS A 255 -12.80 -13.67 3.15
N GLU A 256 -13.27 -14.53 4.04
CA GLU A 256 -14.69 -14.84 4.06
C GLU A 256 -15.46 -13.61 4.53
N ARG A 257 -16.64 -13.39 3.96
CA ARG A 257 -17.48 -12.29 4.40
C ARG A 257 -18.18 -12.75 5.68
N TRP A 258 -17.59 -12.39 6.81
CA TRP A 258 -18.18 -12.65 8.13
C TRP A 258 -19.43 -11.80 8.41
N THR A 259 -19.61 -10.71 7.66
CA THR A 259 -20.76 -9.82 7.79
C THR A 259 -21.96 -10.34 7.01
N PHE A 260 -23.11 -10.30 7.65
CA PHE A 260 -24.39 -10.52 6.98
C PHE A 260 -24.78 -9.25 6.20
N PRO A 261 -25.33 -9.35 4.98
CA PRO A 261 -25.90 -8.19 4.28
C PRO A 261 -26.98 -7.52 5.15
N ILE A 262 -27.11 -6.18 5.06
CA ILE A 262 -28.12 -5.45 5.87
C ILE A 262 -29.53 -5.95 5.57
N GLU A 263 -29.74 -6.37 4.32
CA GLU A 263 -31.01 -6.88 3.78
C GLU A 263 -31.44 -8.21 4.41
N THR A 264 -30.57 -8.86 5.22
CA THR A 264 -30.91 -10.09 5.96
C THR A 264 -31.42 -9.82 7.37
N PHE A 265 -31.27 -8.60 7.88
CA PHE A 265 -31.81 -8.19 9.18
C PHE A 265 -33.30 -7.78 9.04
N PRO A 266 -34.08 -7.74 10.13
CA PRO A 266 -35.48 -7.33 10.10
C PRO A 266 -35.72 -5.98 9.39
N ASP A 267 -36.84 -5.82 8.69
CA ASP A 267 -37.18 -4.61 7.92
C ASP A 267 -37.20 -3.34 8.79
N ALA A 268 -37.59 -3.47 10.06
CA ALA A 268 -37.53 -2.38 11.03
C ALA A 268 -36.09 -1.88 11.23
N PHE A 269 -35.11 -2.78 11.28
CA PHE A 269 -33.70 -2.41 11.40
C PHE A 269 -33.20 -1.73 10.14
N GLN A 270 -33.54 -2.28 8.96
CA GLN A 270 -33.15 -1.68 7.68
C GLN A 270 -33.67 -0.25 7.55
N SER A 271 -34.95 -0.04 7.87
CA SER A 271 -35.58 1.29 7.85
C SER A 271 -34.91 2.27 8.81
N ASP A 272 -34.54 1.81 10.01
CA ASP A 272 -33.86 2.64 11.02
C ASP A 272 -32.42 3.01 10.60
N VAL A 273 -31.72 2.08 9.92
CA VAL A 273 -30.42 2.36 9.31
C VAL A 273 -30.54 3.40 8.20
N ASP A 274 -31.51 3.26 7.31
CA ASP A 274 -31.70 4.19 6.20
C ASP A 274 -32.08 5.59 6.69
N ALA A 275 -32.92 5.69 7.73
CA ALA A 275 -33.24 6.97 8.38
C ALA A 275 -31.99 7.67 8.95
N TRP A 276 -31.09 6.92 9.60
CA TRP A 276 -29.82 7.47 10.07
C TRP A 276 -28.92 7.91 8.91
N LEU A 277 -28.80 7.10 7.86
CA LEU A 277 -27.95 7.43 6.70
C LEU A 277 -28.48 8.64 5.93
N GLU A 278 -29.80 8.80 5.82
CA GLU A 278 -30.42 9.98 5.20
C GLU A 278 -30.15 11.23 6.02
N ARG A 279 -30.22 11.17 7.35
CA ARG A 279 -29.82 12.29 8.23
C ARG A 279 -28.37 12.72 8.02
N LEU A 280 -27.47 11.76 7.75
CA LEU A 280 -26.07 12.05 7.44
C LEU A 280 -25.89 12.61 6.02
N HIS A 281 -26.74 12.23 5.07
CA HIS A 281 -26.73 12.70 3.70
C HIS A 281 -27.28 14.13 3.57
N SER A 282 -28.40 14.38 4.24
CA SER A 282 -29.23 15.57 4.13
C SER A 282 -29.57 16.10 5.53
N PRO A 283 -28.58 16.62 6.29
CA PRO A 283 -28.85 17.16 7.62
C PRO A 283 -29.78 18.37 7.55
N ASP A 284 -30.79 18.39 8.40
CA ASP A 284 -31.63 19.57 8.61
C ASP A 284 -30.84 20.62 9.41
N LEU A 285 -30.72 21.83 8.86
CA LEU A 285 -29.97 22.94 9.48
C LEU A 285 -30.62 23.44 10.78
N PHE A 286 -31.91 23.16 10.99
CA PHE A 286 -32.64 23.55 12.20
C PHE A 286 -32.72 22.43 13.24
N ASP A 287 -32.26 21.22 12.90
CA ASP A 287 -32.23 20.06 13.78
C ASP A 287 -30.78 19.77 14.25
N GLY A 288 -30.54 19.94 15.55
CA GLY A 288 -29.22 19.69 16.16
C GLY A 288 -28.78 18.23 16.19
N SER A 289 -29.64 17.30 15.74
CA SER A 289 -29.35 15.86 15.68
C SER A 289 -28.62 15.43 14.39
N GLY A 290 -28.40 16.35 13.45
CA GLY A 290 -27.61 16.10 12.24
C GLY A 290 -26.18 16.63 12.34
N PRO A 291 -25.25 16.15 11.49
CA PRO A 291 -23.97 16.81 11.28
C PRO A 291 -24.17 18.22 10.72
N THR A 292 -23.25 19.14 11.02
CA THR A 292 -23.32 20.53 10.55
C THR A 292 -23.25 20.68 9.03
N LYS A 293 -22.78 19.63 8.32
CA LYS A 293 -22.69 19.56 6.86
C LYS A 293 -23.00 18.14 6.36
N PRO A 294 -23.57 18.01 5.15
CA PRO A 294 -23.72 16.73 4.46
C PRO A 294 -22.43 15.90 4.43
N LEU A 295 -22.52 14.62 4.76
CA LEU A 295 -21.38 13.71 4.61
C LEU A 295 -21.20 13.30 3.15
N ARG A 296 -19.94 13.08 2.75
CA ARG A 296 -19.61 12.58 1.41
C ARG A 296 -20.22 11.18 1.20
N PRO A 297 -20.65 10.83 -0.04
CA PRO A 297 -21.19 9.51 -0.34
C PRO A 297 -20.29 8.34 0.08
N THR A 298 -18.97 8.50 -0.05
CA THR A 298 -18.00 7.49 0.41
C THR A 298 -17.97 7.32 1.92
N THR A 299 -18.17 8.41 2.68
CA THR A 299 -18.28 8.34 4.14
C THR A 299 -19.59 7.69 4.55
N ILE A 300 -20.71 7.99 3.87
CA ILE A 300 -22.01 7.35 4.14
C ILE A 300 -21.93 5.84 3.88
N ALA A 301 -21.36 5.43 2.74
CA ALA A 301 -21.13 4.01 2.44
C ALA A 301 -20.25 3.33 3.51
N HIS A 302 -19.26 4.06 4.06
CA HIS A 302 -18.45 3.58 5.18
C HIS A 302 -19.27 3.41 6.46
N ARG A 303 -20.10 4.38 6.83
CA ARG A 303 -20.99 4.30 8.00
C ARG A 303 -21.96 3.14 7.88
N ARG A 304 -22.59 2.96 6.71
CA ARG A 304 -23.46 1.80 6.43
C ARG A 304 -22.73 0.49 6.69
N PHE A 305 -21.50 0.36 6.20
CA PHE A 305 -20.72 -0.86 6.43
C PHE A 305 -20.35 -1.05 7.90
N GLN A 306 -19.99 0.01 8.62
CA GLN A 306 -19.69 -0.09 10.06
C GLN A 306 -20.91 -0.57 10.86
N ILE A 307 -22.11 -0.12 10.51
CA ILE A 307 -23.36 -0.61 11.10
C ILE A 307 -23.55 -2.10 10.79
N GLN A 308 -23.35 -2.49 9.53
CA GLN A 308 -23.40 -3.89 9.11
C GLN A 308 -22.41 -4.77 9.91
N GLU A 309 -21.20 -4.27 10.16
CA GLU A 309 -20.18 -4.96 10.96
C GLU A 309 -20.66 -5.18 12.40
N VAL A 310 -21.18 -4.16 13.07
CA VAL A 310 -21.64 -4.27 14.46
C VAL A 310 -22.84 -5.21 14.56
N ALA A 311 -23.84 -5.04 13.69
CA ALA A 311 -25.03 -5.88 13.71
C ALA A 311 -24.68 -7.36 13.47
N SER A 312 -23.76 -7.62 12.55
CA SER A 312 -23.26 -8.98 12.31
C SER A 312 -22.48 -9.52 13.49
N ALA A 313 -21.62 -8.70 14.11
CA ALA A 313 -20.84 -9.10 15.28
C ALA A 313 -21.73 -9.41 16.49
N LEU A 314 -22.82 -8.65 16.67
CA LEU A 314 -23.80 -8.89 17.72
C LEU A 314 -24.57 -10.19 17.48
N ALA A 315 -24.94 -10.48 16.23
CA ALA A 315 -25.56 -11.75 15.86
C ALA A 315 -24.63 -12.94 16.17
N HIS A 316 -23.34 -12.82 15.80
CA HIS A 316 -22.34 -13.84 16.11
C HIS A 316 -22.02 -13.95 17.60
N SER A 317 -22.23 -12.90 18.41
CA SER A 317 -22.06 -12.97 19.87
C SER A 317 -23.25 -13.63 20.59
N GLY A 318 -24.24 -14.13 19.85
CA GLY A 318 -25.35 -14.95 20.36
C GLY A 318 -26.70 -14.24 20.40
N LYS A 319 -26.80 -12.97 20.00
CA LYS A 319 -28.10 -12.27 19.90
C LYS A 319 -28.85 -12.78 18.67
N PRO A 320 -30.10 -13.27 18.77
CA PRO A 320 -30.85 -13.70 17.61
C PRO A 320 -31.03 -12.54 16.61
N MET A 321 -30.74 -12.78 15.33
CA MET A 321 -30.81 -11.74 14.29
C MET A 321 -32.20 -11.08 14.20
N LYS A 322 -33.27 -11.86 14.45
CA LYS A 322 -34.66 -11.38 14.48
C LYS A 322 -34.93 -10.36 15.59
N GLU A 323 -34.12 -10.35 16.65
CA GLU A 323 -34.23 -9.40 17.75
C GLU A 323 -33.43 -8.11 17.50
N ILE A 324 -32.60 -8.04 16.45
CA ILE A 324 -31.86 -6.84 16.08
C ILE A 324 -32.76 -6.00 15.16
N THR A 325 -33.71 -5.27 15.76
CA THR A 325 -34.77 -4.54 15.05
C THR A 325 -34.54 -3.03 14.92
N SER A 326 -33.51 -2.47 15.56
CA SER A 326 -33.19 -1.04 15.51
C SER A 326 -31.71 -0.77 15.86
N LEU A 327 -31.25 0.45 15.56
CA LEU A 327 -29.94 0.97 15.97
C LEU A 327 -29.84 1.15 17.49
N ALA A 328 -30.97 1.32 18.19
CA ALA A 328 -31.01 1.42 19.66
C ALA A 328 -30.45 0.15 20.33
N ILE A 329 -30.77 -1.02 19.78
CA ILE A 329 -30.26 -2.31 20.28
C ILE A 329 -28.73 -2.39 20.17
N LEU A 330 -28.12 -1.79 19.14
CA LEU A 330 -26.67 -1.81 18.95
C LEU A 330 -25.92 -0.92 19.96
N VAL A 331 -26.58 0.09 20.52
CA VAL A 331 -25.97 1.05 21.46
C VAL A 331 -26.26 0.74 22.92
N GLU A 332 -27.09 -0.26 23.21
CA GLU A 332 -27.19 -0.86 24.55
C GLU A 332 -25.81 -1.36 25.01
N LEU A 333 -25.40 -1.03 26.24
CA LEU A 333 -24.02 -1.24 26.67
C LEU A 333 -23.59 -2.70 26.61
N ASP A 334 -24.48 -3.64 26.93
CA ASP A 334 -24.14 -5.06 26.93
C ASP A 334 -24.03 -5.62 25.51
N ASN A 335 -24.93 -5.24 24.61
CA ASN A 335 -24.86 -5.60 23.19
C ASN A 335 -23.63 -4.99 22.51
N LEU A 336 -23.36 -3.70 22.76
CA LEU A 336 -22.19 -3.00 22.25
C LEU A 336 -20.90 -3.71 22.72
N LYS A 337 -20.79 -4.06 24.01
CA LYS A 337 -19.63 -4.79 24.54
C LYS A 337 -19.52 -6.19 23.93
N ALA A 338 -20.62 -6.91 23.77
CA ALA A 338 -20.63 -8.25 23.18
C ALA A 338 -20.15 -8.23 21.73
N ALA A 339 -20.69 -7.32 20.92
CA ALA A 339 -20.28 -7.13 19.53
C ALA A 339 -18.79 -6.74 19.42
N LEU A 340 -18.33 -5.76 20.20
CA LEU A 340 -16.91 -5.33 20.17
C LEU A 340 -15.96 -6.45 20.63
N ARG A 341 -16.32 -7.22 21.67
CA ARG A 341 -15.53 -8.37 22.12
C ARG A 341 -15.44 -9.42 21.02
N TRP A 342 -16.55 -9.76 20.37
CA TRP A 342 -16.53 -10.68 19.24
C TRP A 342 -15.66 -10.15 18.10
N MET A 343 -15.73 -8.86 17.77
CA MET A 343 -14.84 -8.29 16.75
C MET A 343 -13.36 -8.38 17.15
N MET A 344 -13.04 -8.28 18.45
CA MET A 344 -11.69 -8.38 18.98
C MET A 344 -11.15 -9.82 19.02
N THR A 345 -11.99 -10.85 19.21
CA THR A 345 -11.52 -12.27 19.17
C THR A 345 -10.82 -12.58 17.85
N ARG A 346 -11.25 -11.90 16.79
CA ARG A 346 -10.65 -11.99 15.47
C ARG A 346 -9.21 -11.51 15.46
N PHE A 347 -8.81 -10.57 16.31
CA PHE A 347 -7.47 -9.97 16.33
C PHE A 347 -6.73 -10.28 17.65
N ASP A 348 -6.69 -11.55 18.07
CA ASP A 348 -6.03 -12.01 19.30
C ASP A 348 -6.51 -11.24 20.54
N ASN A 349 -7.81 -10.91 20.58
CA ASN A 349 -8.43 -10.09 21.62
C ASN A 349 -7.82 -8.68 21.76
N LYS A 350 -7.21 -8.14 20.70
CA LYS A 350 -6.62 -6.79 20.69
C LYS A 350 -7.53 -5.78 19.97
N PRO A 351 -7.61 -4.54 20.47
CA PRO A 351 -8.31 -3.48 19.78
C PRO A 351 -7.57 -3.10 18.49
N THR A 352 -8.32 -2.66 17.48
CA THR A 352 -7.76 -2.12 16.25
C THR A 352 -8.36 -0.74 15.98
N GLU A 353 -7.70 0.08 15.14
CA GLU A 353 -8.25 1.37 14.71
C GLU A 353 -9.60 1.21 13.99
N ALA A 354 -9.82 0.06 13.33
CA ALA A 354 -11.10 -0.29 12.73
C ALA A 354 -12.19 -0.45 13.80
N ILE A 355 -11.94 -1.26 14.82
CA ILE A 355 -12.87 -1.51 15.94
C ILE A 355 -13.16 -0.21 16.70
N LYS A 356 -12.13 0.61 16.94
CA LYS A 356 -12.31 1.95 17.51
C LYS A 356 -13.22 2.82 16.63
N GLY A 357 -12.97 2.85 15.32
CA GLY A 357 -13.78 3.62 14.38
C GLY A 357 -15.24 3.18 14.33
N VAL A 358 -15.50 1.89 14.51
CA VAL A 358 -16.84 1.32 14.65
C VAL A 358 -17.49 1.80 15.95
N CYS A 359 -16.79 1.75 17.07
CA CYS A 359 -17.31 2.25 18.36
C CYS A 359 -17.61 3.76 18.32
N VAL A 360 -16.80 4.55 17.60
CA VAL A 360 -17.05 5.98 17.34
C VAL A 360 -18.33 6.18 16.52
N CYS A 361 -18.60 5.31 15.53
CA CYS A 361 -19.85 5.33 14.78
C CYS A 361 -21.05 5.09 15.71
N LEU A 362 -20.97 4.10 16.60
CA LEU A 362 -22.02 3.80 17.57
C LEU A 362 -22.22 4.94 18.57
N GLN A 363 -21.14 5.60 19.01
CA GLN A 363 -21.22 6.78 19.87
C GLN A 363 -22.04 7.90 19.19
N ALA A 364 -21.81 8.16 17.90
CA ALA A 364 -22.57 9.16 17.15
C ALA A 364 -24.05 8.76 17.02
N ILE A 365 -24.34 7.50 16.72
CA ILE A 365 -25.71 6.96 16.67
C ILE A 365 -26.41 7.11 18.04
N ALA A 366 -25.71 6.77 19.13
CA ALA A 366 -26.25 6.87 20.48
C ALA A 366 -26.61 8.32 20.85
N ALA A 367 -25.74 9.27 20.51
CA ALA A 367 -25.95 10.69 20.81
C ALA A 367 -27.02 11.34 19.93
N HIS A 368 -27.03 11.02 18.63
CA HIS A 368 -27.71 11.85 17.63
C HIS A 368 -28.87 11.17 16.91
N HIS A 369 -28.97 9.84 17.00
CA HIS A 369 -30.11 9.10 16.44
C HIS A 369 -31.03 8.57 17.54
N VAL A 370 -30.44 7.91 18.53
CA VAL A 370 -31.18 7.28 19.64
C VAL A 370 -31.47 8.27 20.76
N GLY A 371 -30.61 9.27 20.97
CA GLY A 371 -30.77 10.28 22.02
C GLY A 371 -30.63 9.71 23.43
N VAL A 372 -29.61 8.86 23.66
CA VAL A 372 -29.38 8.25 24.99
C VAL A 372 -29.01 9.30 26.04
N LYS A 373 -29.26 8.97 27.31
CA LYS A 373 -28.90 9.85 28.45
C LYS A 373 -27.38 10.08 28.53
N GLU A 374 -26.99 11.25 29.05
CA GLU A 374 -25.60 11.68 29.14
C GLU A 374 -24.69 10.68 29.91
N ALA A 375 -25.19 10.05 30.97
CA ALA A 375 -24.46 9.01 31.69
C ALA A 375 -24.08 7.81 30.79
N HIS A 376 -25.04 7.33 29.99
CA HIS A 376 -24.82 6.23 29.03
C HIS A 376 -23.84 6.63 27.92
N LEU A 377 -23.96 7.86 27.42
CA LEU A 377 -23.04 8.39 26.41
C LEU A 377 -21.61 8.53 26.95
N ASN A 378 -21.45 8.88 28.23
CA ASN A 378 -20.15 8.94 28.90
C ASN A 378 -19.51 7.56 29.04
N ASP A 379 -20.29 6.51 29.30
CA ASP A 379 -19.78 5.13 29.32
C ASP A 379 -19.24 4.69 27.95
N ILE A 380 -19.96 5.01 26.87
CA ILE A 380 -19.50 4.73 25.50
C ILE A 380 -18.22 5.52 25.19
N ARG A 381 -18.15 6.82 25.53
CA ARG A 381 -16.93 7.64 25.41
C ARG A 381 -15.75 7.03 26.16
N GLY A 382 -16.00 6.49 27.35
CA GLY A 382 -15.00 5.75 28.13
C GLY A 382 -14.46 4.52 27.40
N ILE A 383 -15.33 3.76 26.72
CA ILE A 383 -14.94 2.61 25.89
C ILE A 383 -14.08 3.07 24.70
N VAL A 384 -14.52 4.09 23.95
CA VAL A 384 -13.77 4.64 22.81
C VAL A 384 -12.36 5.09 23.22
N LYS A 385 -12.24 5.74 24.38
CA LYS A 385 -10.94 6.16 24.93
C LYS A 385 -10.04 4.97 25.24
N ARG A 386 -10.58 3.90 25.86
CA ARG A 386 -9.81 2.69 26.17
C ARG A 386 -9.35 1.94 24.92
N LEU A 387 -10.22 1.82 23.91
CA LEU A 387 -9.87 1.22 22.60
C LEU A 387 -8.78 2.00 21.86
N GLY A 388 -8.63 3.29 22.16
CA GLY A 388 -7.64 4.16 21.54
C GLY A 388 -6.27 4.22 22.22
N ARG A 389 -6.05 3.51 23.35
CA ARG A 389 -4.82 3.63 24.15
C ARG A 389 -3.55 3.34 23.35
N ASP A 390 -3.58 2.32 22.49
CA ASP A 390 -2.39 1.87 21.74
C ASP A 390 -2.31 2.48 20.32
N ALA A 391 -3.26 3.33 19.94
CA ALA A 391 -3.35 3.92 18.60
C ALA A 391 -2.61 5.26 18.47
N ASP A 392 -1.99 5.74 19.54
CA ASP A 392 -1.36 7.05 19.60
C ASP A 392 0.10 6.98 19.10
N GLY A 393 0.31 7.35 17.84
CA GLY A 393 1.64 7.49 17.22
C GLY A 393 1.63 7.25 15.71
N LEU A 394 2.80 7.43 15.07
CA LEU A 394 2.97 7.00 13.68
C LEU A 394 3.03 5.47 13.65
N ARG A 395 2.20 4.85 12.80
CA ARG A 395 2.23 3.40 12.60
C ARG A 395 3.66 2.91 12.35
N GLU A 396 4.03 1.78 12.94
CA GLU A 396 5.39 1.21 12.86
C GLU A 396 5.90 1.11 11.41
N LYS A 397 5.04 0.66 10.50
CA LYS A 397 5.35 0.59 9.06
C LYS A 397 5.69 1.94 8.42
N ASN A 398 5.02 3.01 8.82
CA ASN A 398 5.34 4.36 8.32
C ASN A 398 6.60 4.89 9.02
N ARG A 399 6.80 4.58 10.31
CA ARG A 399 8.02 4.93 11.06
C ARG A 399 9.25 4.34 10.39
N GLN A 400 9.26 3.03 10.11
CA GLN A 400 10.36 2.34 9.43
C GLN A 400 10.69 2.93 8.05
N ARG A 401 9.69 3.44 7.31
CA ARG A 401 9.92 4.09 6.01
C ARG A 401 10.56 5.46 6.15
N LEU A 402 10.26 6.18 7.22
CA LEU A 402 10.86 7.50 7.50
C LEU A 402 12.25 7.38 8.13
N LEU A 403 12.54 6.27 8.81
CA LEU A 403 13.89 5.96 9.31
C LEU A 403 14.91 5.88 8.16
N GLN A 404 14.51 5.42 6.96
CA GLN A 404 15.38 5.41 5.77
C GLN A 404 15.92 6.80 5.42
N LEU A 405 15.21 7.86 5.82
CA LEU A 405 15.59 9.26 5.56
C LEU A 405 16.36 9.90 6.72
N GLU A 406 16.75 9.14 7.75
CA GLU A 406 17.76 9.60 8.73
C GLU A 406 19.17 9.61 8.13
N ASP A 407 19.40 8.76 7.13
CA ASP A 407 20.58 8.80 6.30
C ASP A 407 20.48 10.02 5.35
N SER A 408 21.46 10.92 5.46
CA SER A 408 21.56 12.15 4.66
C SER A 408 21.62 11.87 3.16
N ASP A 409 22.27 10.77 2.75
CA ASP A 409 22.39 10.40 1.34
C ASP A 409 21.04 9.98 0.77
N ASN A 410 20.23 9.29 1.57
CA ASN A 410 18.88 8.88 1.17
C ASN A 410 17.94 10.08 1.07
N LEU A 411 18.04 11.04 1.99
CA LEU A 411 17.30 12.30 1.89
C LEU A 411 17.72 13.07 0.63
N ALA A 412 19.02 13.23 0.38
CA ALA A 412 19.53 13.89 -0.81
C ALA A 412 19.07 13.19 -2.11
N LYS A 413 19.14 11.85 -2.17
CA LYS A 413 18.62 11.07 -3.32
C LYS A 413 17.15 11.35 -3.59
N LEU A 414 16.32 11.53 -2.57
CA LEU A 414 14.90 11.84 -2.74
C LEU A 414 14.69 13.27 -3.24
N LEU A 415 15.37 14.26 -2.64
CA LEU A 415 15.22 15.68 -2.97
C LEU A 415 15.69 15.99 -4.40
N HIS A 416 16.78 15.37 -4.85
CA HIS A 416 17.30 15.56 -6.20
C HIS A 416 16.70 14.62 -7.25
N LEU A 417 15.79 13.72 -6.86
CA LEU A 417 15.20 12.74 -7.75
C LEU A 417 14.50 13.37 -8.98
N PRO A 418 13.70 14.45 -8.85
CA PRO A 418 13.04 15.07 -9.99
C PRO A 418 14.02 15.45 -11.12
N THR A 419 15.12 16.13 -10.79
CA THR A 419 16.17 16.50 -11.75
C THR A 419 16.82 15.27 -12.40
N VAL A 420 17.12 14.23 -11.61
CA VAL A 420 17.68 12.97 -12.13
C VAL A 420 16.74 12.29 -13.12
N LEU A 421 15.42 12.30 -12.83
CA LEU A 421 14.42 11.71 -13.70
C LEU A 421 14.27 12.46 -15.03
N VAL A 422 14.31 13.80 -15.00
CA VAL A 422 14.26 14.62 -16.23
C VAL A 422 15.47 14.36 -17.11
N ALA A 423 16.69 14.42 -16.57
CA ALA A 423 17.91 14.15 -17.33
C ALA A 423 17.93 12.73 -17.95
N LYS A 424 17.35 11.75 -17.24
CA LYS A 424 17.17 10.39 -17.78
C LYS A 424 16.10 10.33 -18.85
N ALA A 425 14.99 11.04 -18.68
CA ALA A 425 13.90 11.09 -19.65
C ALA A 425 14.36 11.71 -20.97
N GLU A 426 15.17 12.76 -20.94
CA GLU A 426 15.73 13.42 -22.13
C GLU A 426 16.47 12.46 -23.04
N ARG A 427 17.28 11.58 -22.47
CA ARG A 427 18.00 10.52 -23.21
C ARG A 427 17.08 9.47 -23.83
N LEU A 428 15.83 9.39 -23.37
CA LEU A 428 14.83 8.41 -23.81
C LEU A 428 13.75 9.03 -24.70
N LEU A 429 13.70 10.35 -24.88
CA LEU A 429 12.63 11.03 -25.63
C LEU A 429 12.51 10.48 -27.06
N VAL A 430 13.64 10.26 -27.73
CA VAL A 430 13.69 9.77 -29.11
C VAL A 430 13.38 8.27 -29.19
N THR A 431 13.99 7.46 -28.31
CA THR A 431 13.93 6.00 -28.43
C THR A 431 12.72 5.36 -27.76
N LYS A 432 12.23 5.95 -26.65
CA LYS A 432 11.14 5.43 -25.81
C LYS A 432 10.27 6.57 -25.28
N PRO A 433 9.56 7.31 -26.16
CA PRO A 433 8.87 8.56 -25.81
C PRO A 433 7.85 8.39 -24.67
N ARG A 434 7.07 7.29 -24.68
CA ARG A 434 6.09 7.02 -23.61
C ARG A 434 6.75 6.80 -22.24
N ASN A 435 7.90 6.12 -22.20
CA ASN A 435 8.63 5.90 -20.95
C ASN A 435 9.27 7.20 -20.44
N ALA A 436 9.85 8.01 -21.35
CA ALA A 436 10.35 9.33 -21.01
C ALA A 436 9.23 10.21 -20.42
N ALA A 437 8.05 10.22 -21.04
CA ALA A 437 6.91 10.98 -20.56
C ALA A 437 6.43 10.54 -19.16
N LEU A 438 6.43 9.22 -18.88
CA LEU A 438 6.11 8.71 -17.54
C LEU A 438 7.16 9.09 -16.48
N LEU A 439 8.44 9.16 -16.84
CA LEU A 439 9.49 9.63 -15.93
C LEU A 439 9.33 11.11 -15.60
N ILE A 440 9.06 11.95 -16.61
CA ILE A 440 8.80 13.39 -16.41
C ILE A 440 7.52 13.59 -15.58
N GLN A 441 6.47 12.79 -15.84
CA GLN A 441 5.25 12.82 -15.04
C GLN A 441 5.52 12.49 -13.57
N ALA A 442 6.34 11.46 -13.31
CA ALA A 442 6.73 11.09 -11.95
C ALA A 442 7.59 12.18 -11.29
N ALA A 443 8.53 12.78 -12.04
CA ALA A 443 9.36 13.89 -11.57
C ALA A 443 8.49 15.08 -11.13
N LEU A 444 7.57 15.52 -11.98
CA LEU A 444 6.65 16.61 -11.66
C LEU A 444 5.77 16.29 -10.45
N ALA A 445 5.22 15.06 -10.38
CA ALA A 445 4.39 14.67 -9.25
C ALA A 445 5.17 14.68 -7.92
N ILE A 446 6.43 14.24 -7.93
CA ILE A 446 7.32 14.26 -6.75
C ILE A 446 7.66 15.70 -6.38
N GLU A 447 8.04 16.53 -7.36
CA GLU A 447 8.38 17.94 -7.17
C GLU A 447 7.21 18.72 -6.55
N ILE A 448 5.99 18.53 -7.07
CA ILE A 448 4.78 19.13 -6.50
C ILE A 448 4.58 18.64 -5.07
N LEU A 449 4.76 17.36 -4.74
CA LEU A 449 4.56 16.87 -3.37
C LEU A 449 5.62 17.34 -2.38
N LEU A 450 6.82 17.70 -2.84
CA LEU A 450 7.87 18.31 -2.03
C LEU A 450 7.55 19.78 -1.71
N ASN A 451 6.99 20.53 -2.67
CA ASN A 451 6.67 21.95 -2.51
C ASN A 451 5.27 22.20 -1.93
N ALA A 452 4.31 21.34 -2.27
CA ALA A 452 2.89 21.43 -1.97
C ALA A 452 2.39 20.04 -1.51
N PRO A 453 2.61 19.64 -0.24
CA PRO A 453 2.36 18.30 0.26
C PRO A 453 0.85 18.00 0.41
N MET A 454 0.13 17.98 -0.70
CA MET A 454 -1.29 17.71 -0.76
C MET A 454 -1.60 16.21 -0.72
N ARG A 455 -2.87 15.87 -0.50
CA ARG A 455 -3.33 14.47 -0.57
C ARG A 455 -3.25 13.98 -2.01
N ILE A 456 -2.92 12.70 -2.21
CA ILE A 456 -2.80 12.09 -3.54
C ILE A 456 -4.09 12.19 -4.39
N GLY A 457 -5.26 12.22 -3.74
CA GLY A 457 -6.53 12.48 -4.42
C GLY A 457 -6.57 13.86 -5.08
N ASN A 458 -6.17 14.89 -4.33
CA ASN A 458 -6.11 16.28 -4.82
C ASN A 458 -5.08 16.45 -5.93
N LEU A 459 -3.89 15.83 -5.78
CA LEU A 459 -2.85 15.84 -6.81
C LEU A 459 -3.37 15.23 -8.12
N ALA A 460 -4.07 14.09 -8.03
CA ALA A 460 -4.61 13.39 -9.17
C ALA A 460 -5.74 14.15 -9.88
N SER A 461 -6.47 15.01 -9.15
CA SER A 461 -7.59 15.80 -9.66
C SER A 461 -7.23 17.23 -10.04
N LEU A 462 -5.93 17.60 -10.06
CA LEU A 462 -5.51 18.92 -10.52
C LEU A 462 -5.98 19.17 -11.96
N ASN A 463 -6.65 20.30 -12.15
CA ASN A 463 -7.27 20.73 -13.40
C ASN A 463 -6.72 22.11 -13.74
N PHE A 464 -6.48 22.38 -15.02
CA PHE A 464 -5.83 23.62 -15.44
C PHE A 464 -6.63 24.86 -15.04
N ASP A 465 -7.86 24.96 -15.53
CA ASP A 465 -8.67 26.17 -15.37
C ASP A 465 -9.11 26.39 -13.94
N ARG A 466 -9.38 25.30 -13.23
CA ARG A 466 -9.93 25.36 -11.87
C ARG A 466 -8.86 25.53 -10.80
N HIS A 467 -7.70 24.89 -10.98
CA HIS A 467 -6.73 24.74 -9.88
C HIS A 467 -5.39 25.42 -10.12
N LEU A 468 -4.99 25.69 -11.37
CA LEU A 468 -3.67 26.20 -11.69
C LEU A 468 -3.77 27.62 -12.24
N LYS A 469 -3.08 28.58 -11.63
CA LYS A 469 -3.00 29.95 -12.15
C LYS A 469 -1.55 30.37 -12.31
N PRO A 470 -1.15 30.92 -13.47
CA PRO A 470 0.17 31.52 -13.61
C PRO A 470 0.24 32.76 -12.72
N LEU A 471 1.36 32.92 -12.03
CA LEU A 471 1.69 34.10 -11.23
C LEU A 471 3.00 34.70 -11.72
N LYS A 472 3.13 36.02 -11.60
CA LYS A 472 4.40 36.72 -11.80
C LYS A 472 4.81 37.36 -10.48
N VAL A 473 5.84 36.81 -9.83
CA VAL A 473 6.34 37.27 -8.54
C VAL A 473 7.77 37.75 -8.73
N ARG A 474 8.06 39.02 -8.41
CA ARG A 474 9.43 39.59 -8.48
C ARG A 474 10.19 39.28 -9.79
N ARG A 475 9.49 39.41 -10.93
CA ARG A 475 9.97 39.11 -12.30
C ARG A 475 10.16 37.62 -12.64
N GLU A 476 9.78 36.69 -11.76
CA GLU A 476 9.77 35.25 -12.01
C GLU A 476 8.36 34.74 -12.30
N PHE A 477 8.24 33.82 -13.26
CA PHE A 477 6.99 33.08 -13.50
C PHE A 477 6.87 31.93 -12.52
N ARG A 478 5.74 31.87 -11.83
CA ARG A 478 5.40 30.87 -10.83
C ARG A 478 4.01 30.32 -11.11
N THR A 479 3.66 29.24 -10.42
CA THR A 479 2.33 28.62 -10.55
C THR A 479 1.68 28.57 -9.18
N HIS A 480 0.53 29.22 -9.06
CA HIS A 480 -0.34 29.05 -7.92
C HIS A 480 -1.19 27.80 -8.08
N ILE A 481 -1.25 26.98 -7.03
CA ILE A 481 -2.23 25.92 -6.92
C ILE A 481 -3.27 26.37 -5.89
N HIS A 482 -4.50 26.57 -6.37
CA HIS A 482 -5.66 26.80 -5.52
C HIS A 482 -6.62 25.62 -5.63
N ILE A 483 -6.99 25.00 -4.52
CA ILE A 483 -8.05 23.98 -4.48
C ILE A 483 -9.11 24.45 -3.50
N PRO A 484 -10.37 24.68 -3.94
CA PRO A 484 -11.40 25.22 -3.08
C PRO A 484 -11.75 24.24 -1.96
N ALA A 485 -12.15 24.78 -0.81
CA ALA A 485 -12.46 24.04 0.42
C ALA A 485 -13.30 22.78 0.17
N ARG A 486 -14.39 22.90 -0.59
CA ARG A 486 -15.33 21.80 -0.91
C ARG A 486 -14.67 20.56 -1.54
N GLU A 487 -13.54 20.73 -2.22
CA GLU A 487 -12.82 19.63 -2.89
C GLU A 487 -11.78 18.97 -1.96
N VAL A 488 -11.46 19.62 -0.83
CA VAL A 488 -10.46 19.17 0.13
C VAL A 488 -11.13 18.41 1.28
N LYS A 489 -10.55 17.29 1.70
CA LYS A 489 -11.14 16.38 2.70
C LYS A 489 -11.56 17.08 4.01
N ASN A 490 -10.80 18.08 4.46
CA ASN A 490 -11.05 18.81 5.69
C ASN A 490 -11.77 20.15 5.47
N ASP A 491 -12.31 20.38 4.27
CA ASP A 491 -13.06 21.59 3.91
C ASP A 491 -12.31 22.90 4.20
N VAL A 492 -10.99 22.86 4.08
CA VAL A 492 -10.13 24.04 4.12
C VAL A 492 -9.44 24.11 2.77
N ALA A 493 -9.52 25.27 2.11
CA ALA A 493 -8.89 25.49 0.82
C ALA A 493 -7.39 25.22 0.90
N LEU A 494 -6.81 24.77 -0.22
CA LEU A 494 -5.37 24.63 -0.36
C LEU A 494 -4.85 25.72 -1.26
N ASP A 495 -3.92 26.49 -0.73
CA ASP A 495 -3.27 27.60 -1.42
C ASP A 495 -1.76 27.39 -1.36
N TYR A 496 -1.18 26.98 -2.48
CA TYR A 496 0.25 26.73 -2.62
C TYR A 496 0.85 27.58 -3.72
N GLU A 497 2.11 27.95 -3.55
CA GLU A 497 2.93 28.55 -4.60
C GLU A 497 4.03 27.57 -4.99
N LEU A 498 4.05 27.16 -6.27
CA LEU A 498 5.18 26.42 -6.82
C LEU A 498 6.31 27.41 -7.12
N GLY A 499 7.50 27.10 -6.60
CA GLY A 499 8.70 27.85 -6.91
C GLY A 499 9.10 27.75 -8.39
N LYS A 500 10.08 28.58 -8.78
CA LYS A 500 10.57 28.70 -10.15
C LYS A 500 10.89 27.34 -10.81
N ASP A 501 11.66 26.49 -10.14
CA ASP A 501 12.10 25.21 -10.71
C ASP A 501 10.94 24.22 -10.91
N ALA A 502 10.01 24.17 -9.95
CA ALA A 502 8.79 23.39 -10.06
C ALA A 502 7.89 23.88 -11.21
N THR A 503 7.78 25.19 -11.41
CA THR A 503 7.05 25.79 -12.54
C THR A 503 7.75 25.51 -13.88
N ILE A 504 9.09 25.55 -13.95
CA ILE A 504 9.84 25.16 -15.14
C ILE A 504 9.56 23.69 -15.49
N LEU A 505 9.61 22.80 -14.49
CA LEU A 505 9.31 21.38 -14.68
C LEU A 505 7.85 21.13 -15.11
N LEU A 506 6.90 21.89 -14.54
CA LEU A 506 5.50 21.85 -14.96
C LEU A 506 5.38 22.19 -16.46
N ASN A 507 5.94 23.33 -16.88
CA ASN A 507 5.88 23.76 -18.28
C ASN A 507 6.58 22.75 -19.21
N TYR A 508 7.71 22.20 -18.78
CA TYR A 508 8.42 21.16 -19.52
C TYR A 508 7.58 19.89 -19.69
N TYR A 509 6.92 19.44 -18.62
CA TYR A 509 5.98 18.32 -18.68
C TYR A 509 4.82 18.60 -19.65
N LEU A 510 4.22 19.79 -19.59
CA LEU A 510 3.11 20.17 -20.47
C LEU A 510 3.53 20.20 -21.95
N ALA A 511 4.75 20.65 -22.24
CA ALA A 511 5.25 20.75 -23.61
C ALA A 511 5.72 19.40 -24.18
N LYS A 512 6.39 18.56 -23.37
CA LYS A 512 7.12 17.37 -23.89
C LYS A 512 6.51 16.03 -23.50
N ALA A 513 5.91 15.92 -22.32
CA ALA A 513 5.47 14.64 -21.78
C ALA A 513 3.95 14.44 -21.89
N ARG A 514 3.17 15.45 -21.49
CA ARG A 514 1.71 15.36 -21.47
C ARG A 514 1.10 15.03 -22.84
N PRO A 515 1.55 15.61 -23.97
CA PRO A 515 0.99 15.28 -25.29
C PRO A 515 1.17 13.79 -25.65
N VAL A 516 2.26 13.17 -25.21
CA VAL A 516 2.54 11.73 -25.44
C VAL A 516 1.64 10.81 -24.59
N LEU A 517 1.19 11.30 -23.43
CA LEU A 517 0.35 10.55 -22.50
C LEU A 517 -1.15 10.74 -22.76
N LEU A 518 -1.52 11.80 -23.47
CA LEU A 518 -2.88 12.10 -23.85
C LEU A 518 -3.38 11.07 -24.88
N LYS A 519 -4.59 10.55 -24.66
CA LYS A 519 -5.28 9.63 -25.57
C LYS A 519 -6.60 10.20 -26.01
N GLU A 520 -7.35 10.69 -25.03
CA GLU A 520 -8.54 11.51 -25.22
C GLU A 520 -8.25 12.94 -24.72
N PRO A 521 -8.96 13.97 -25.23
CA PRO A 521 -8.93 15.32 -24.66
C PRO A 521 -9.16 15.30 -23.15
N SER A 522 -8.42 16.13 -22.43
CA SER A 522 -8.47 16.17 -20.97
C SER A 522 -8.01 17.52 -20.46
N ASP A 523 -8.68 18.02 -19.43
CA ASP A 523 -8.32 19.27 -18.74
C ASP A 523 -7.54 19.01 -17.44
N PHE A 524 -7.22 17.74 -17.16
CA PHE A 524 -6.49 17.34 -15.97
C PHE A 524 -4.98 17.39 -16.22
N LEU A 525 -4.24 17.83 -15.19
CA LEU A 525 -2.78 17.88 -15.22
C LEU A 525 -2.20 16.48 -15.51
N PHE A 526 -2.76 15.46 -14.86
CA PHE A 526 -2.41 14.06 -15.07
C PHE A 526 -3.59 13.31 -15.72
N PRO A 527 -3.57 13.11 -17.05
CA PRO A 527 -4.69 12.49 -17.75
C PRO A 527 -4.73 10.96 -17.55
N ALA A 528 -5.94 10.42 -17.45
CA ALA A 528 -6.22 9.00 -17.67
C ALA A 528 -6.42 8.70 -19.16
N MET A 529 -6.48 7.41 -19.51
CA MET A 529 -6.71 7.00 -20.89
C MET A 529 -8.10 7.35 -21.42
N ASN A 530 -9.08 7.58 -20.54
CA ASN A 530 -10.47 7.92 -20.88
C ASN A 530 -10.77 9.42 -20.81
N GLY A 531 -9.75 10.30 -20.84
CA GLY A 531 -9.92 11.75 -20.75
C GLY A 531 -10.15 12.30 -19.34
N GLY A 532 -10.55 11.45 -18.39
CA GLY A 532 -10.69 11.80 -16.97
C GLY A 532 -9.38 11.98 -16.21
N PRO A 533 -9.44 12.25 -14.89
CA PRO A 533 -8.25 12.34 -14.05
C PRO A 533 -7.59 10.97 -13.87
N LYS A 534 -6.26 10.94 -13.79
CA LYS A 534 -5.51 9.71 -13.52
C LYS A 534 -5.97 9.12 -12.18
N ARG A 535 -6.27 7.80 -12.17
CA ARG A 535 -6.68 7.11 -10.94
C ARG A 535 -5.63 7.28 -9.85
N THR A 536 -6.08 7.61 -8.64
CA THR A 536 -5.23 7.85 -7.45
C THR A 536 -4.23 6.72 -7.21
N ASN A 537 -4.68 5.46 -7.28
CA ASN A 537 -3.81 4.29 -7.12
C ASN A 537 -2.76 4.18 -8.24
N GLY A 538 -3.12 4.54 -9.47
CA GLY A 538 -2.20 4.55 -10.60
C GLY A 538 -1.08 5.58 -10.42
N LEU A 539 -1.42 6.82 -10.01
CA LEU A 539 -0.44 7.86 -9.73
C LEU A 539 0.43 7.53 -8.51
N SER A 540 -0.17 7.02 -7.43
CA SER A 540 0.57 6.59 -6.24
C SER A 540 1.56 5.45 -6.55
N ASN A 541 1.17 4.49 -7.40
CA ASN A 541 2.04 3.40 -7.81
C ASN A 541 3.16 3.87 -8.73
N LEU A 542 2.90 4.84 -9.62
CA LEU A 542 3.93 5.48 -10.43
C LEU A 542 4.98 6.13 -9.53
N ILE A 543 4.57 6.99 -8.59
CA ILE A 543 5.48 7.66 -7.64
C ILE A 543 6.30 6.63 -6.85
N LYS A 544 5.62 5.68 -6.21
CA LYS A 544 6.27 4.65 -5.39
C LYS A 544 7.26 3.81 -6.19
N GLY A 545 6.85 3.34 -7.37
CA GLY A 545 7.68 2.51 -8.24
C GLY A 545 8.90 3.28 -8.75
N THR A 546 8.72 4.54 -9.16
CA THR A 546 9.81 5.38 -9.65
C THR A 546 10.83 5.71 -8.57
N ILE A 547 10.39 6.06 -7.35
CA ILE A 547 11.29 6.28 -6.21
C ILE A 547 12.09 5.02 -5.93
N LEU A 548 11.41 3.88 -5.73
CA LEU A 548 12.07 2.60 -5.47
C LEU A 548 13.09 2.26 -6.58
N GLU A 549 12.75 2.49 -7.84
CA GLU A 549 13.61 2.15 -8.96
C GLU A 549 14.92 2.96 -8.99
N HIS A 550 14.89 4.21 -8.55
CA HIS A 550 15.99 5.16 -8.72
C HIS A 550 16.77 5.44 -7.44
N THR A 551 16.14 5.29 -6.28
CA THR A 551 16.75 5.59 -4.98
C THR A 551 16.85 4.36 -4.08
N GLY A 552 16.11 3.28 -4.38
CA GLY A 552 15.98 2.12 -3.49
C GLY A 552 15.04 2.35 -2.31
N LEU A 553 14.46 3.55 -2.16
CA LEU A 553 13.65 3.93 -1.02
C LEU A 553 12.20 3.46 -1.17
N THR A 554 11.59 3.05 -0.04
CA THR A 554 10.21 2.54 -0.04
C THR A 554 9.20 3.61 0.38
N ILE A 555 9.07 4.65 -0.45
CA ILE A 555 8.23 5.83 -0.15
C ILE A 555 6.91 5.79 -0.94
N ASN A 556 5.81 6.14 -0.30
CA ASN A 556 4.49 6.29 -0.93
C ASN A 556 4.08 7.76 -0.94
N ALA A 557 3.08 8.12 -1.76
CA ALA A 557 2.63 9.51 -1.89
C ALA A 557 2.15 10.12 -0.55
N HIS A 558 1.55 9.33 0.34
CA HIS A 558 1.06 9.82 1.63
C HIS A 558 2.21 10.23 2.58
N LEU A 559 3.37 9.60 2.46
CA LEU A 559 4.54 9.92 3.29
C LEU A 559 5.12 11.29 3.01
N PHE A 560 4.90 11.91 1.84
CA PHE A 560 5.43 13.25 1.55
C PHE A 560 4.98 14.30 2.58
N ARG A 561 3.76 14.17 3.10
CA ARG A 561 3.24 14.99 4.20
C ARG A 561 4.03 14.81 5.50
N SER A 562 4.55 13.62 5.75
CA SER A 562 5.45 13.33 6.87
C SER A 562 6.87 13.82 6.61
N ILE A 563 7.33 13.67 5.36
CA ILE A 563 8.68 14.04 4.91
C ILE A 563 8.89 15.55 4.96
N VAL A 564 7.93 16.35 4.51
CA VAL A 564 8.00 17.83 4.64
C VAL A 564 8.08 18.25 6.10
N GLY A 565 7.31 17.59 6.99
CA GLY A 565 7.44 17.77 8.44
C GLY A 565 8.86 17.52 8.94
N LYS A 566 9.46 16.40 8.56
CA LYS A 566 10.85 16.05 8.89
C LYS A 566 11.85 17.07 8.35
N ILE A 567 11.72 17.48 7.08
CA ILE A 567 12.61 18.45 6.43
C ILE A 567 12.55 19.79 7.18
N HIS A 568 11.36 20.30 7.49
CA HIS A 568 11.21 21.56 8.22
C HIS A 568 11.79 21.45 9.63
N SER A 569 11.49 20.38 10.37
CA SER A 569 12.01 20.18 11.73
C SER A 569 13.54 20.06 11.79
N LEU A 570 14.22 19.63 10.71
CA LEU A 570 15.68 19.62 10.64
C LEU A 570 16.29 21.02 10.55
N VAL A 571 15.60 21.95 9.90
CA VAL A 571 16.09 23.33 9.69
C VAL A 571 15.63 24.26 10.81
N GLN A 572 14.37 24.14 11.22
CA GLN A 572 13.73 24.99 12.22
C GLN A 572 12.91 24.15 13.21
N PRO A 573 13.58 23.51 14.20
CA PRO A 573 12.90 22.73 15.23
C PRO A 573 11.87 23.58 16.00
N GLY A 574 10.69 23.01 16.31
CA GLY A 574 9.65 23.67 17.12
C GLY A 574 8.68 24.58 16.36
N ASP A 575 8.91 24.87 15.08
CA ASP A 575 7.97 25.66 14.26
C ASP A 575 6.82 24.80 13.69
N VAL A 576 5.95 24.36 14.60
CA VAL A 576 4.77 23.56 14.26
C VAL A 576 3.70 24.39 13.56
N THR A 577 3.69 25.72 13.76
CA THR A 577 2.72 26.63 13.17
C THR A 577 2.87 26.65 11.65
N THR A 578 4.09 26.81 11.12
CA THR A 578 4.33 26.71 9.68
C THR A 578 3.88 25.36 9.12
N LEU A 579 4.19 24.26 9.80
CA LEU A 579 3.75 22.93 9.39
C LEU A 579 2.22 22.79 9.38
N SER A 580 1.53 23.39 10.35
CA SER A 580 0.07 23.43 10.42
C SER A 580 -0.53 24.07 9.17
N HIS A 581 0.02 25.22 8.75
CA HIS A 581 -0.42 25.94 7.55
C HIS A 581 -0.07 25.19 6.26
N VAL A 582 1.19 24.78 6.10
CA VAL A 582 1.66 24.08 4.88
C VAL A 582 0.91 22.77 4.66
N LEU A 583 0.63 22.02 5.71
CA LEU A 583 -0.06 20.74 5.59
C LEU A 583 -1.57 20.90 5.64
N ASN A 584 -2.07 22.09 5.98
CA ASN A 584 -3.48 22.37 6.16
C ASN A 584 -4.13 21.39 7.16
N ASN A 585 -3.49 21.26 8.32
CA ASN A 585 -3.95 20.48 9.47
C ASN A 585 -4.20 21.42 10.65
N SER A 586 -4.94 20.98 11.66
CA SER A 586 -4.98 21.72 12.94
C SER A 586 -3.64 21.63 13.66
N LEU A 587 -3.30 22.66 14.44
CA LEU A 587 -2.05 22.72 15.19
C LEU A 587 -1.88 21.48 16.08
N ARG A 588 -2.93 21.06 16.77
CA ARG A 588 -2.95 19.83 17.58
C ARG A 588 -2.59 18.57 16.78
N THR A 589 -3.13 18.46 15.56
CA THR A 589 -2.86 17.32 14.67
C THR A 589 -1.41 17.36 14.19
N ALA A 590 -0.90 18.55 13.85
CA ALA A 590 0.49 18.73 13.46
C ALA A 590 1.42 18.37 14.62
N MET A 591 1.25 18.96 15.81
CA MET A 591 2.05 18.65 17.00
C MET A 591 2.11 17.13 17.25
N LYS A 592 0.95 16.45 17.26
CA LYS A 592 0.90 15.01 17.50
C LYS A 592 1.58 14.18 16.40
N ALA A 593 1.44 14.56 15.13
CA ALA A 593 2.00 13.81 14.01
C ALA A 593 3.53 14.01 13.87
N TYR A 594 4.05 15.16 14.28
CA TYR A 594 5.42 15.59 14.00
C TYR A 594 6.34 15.67 15.22
N ALA A 595 5.81 15.61 16.46
CA ALA A 595 6.61 15.61 17.70
C ALA A 595 7.73 14.55 17.74
N GLN A 596 7.54 13.41 17.06
CA GLN A 596 8.56 12.37 16.99
C GLN A 596 9.83 12.78 16.20
N PHE A 597 9.70 13.69 15.22
CA PHE A 597 10.85 14.19 14.45
C PHE A 597 11.61 15.26 15.24
N GLU A 598 10.88 16.01 16.07
CA GLU A 598 11.46 17.08 16.88
C GLU A 598 12.40 16.57 17.94
N ARG A 599 12.17 15.38 18.53
CA ARG A 599 13.00 14.91 19.65
C ARG A 599 14.49 14.86 19.33
N ARG A 600 14.87 14.41 18.13
CA ARG A 600 16.28 14.36 17.70
C ARG A 600 16.80 15.73 17.32
N SER A 601 16.09 16.46 16.45
CA SER A 601 16.52 17.77 16.00
C SER A 601 16.58 18.81 17.14
N ALA A 602 15.67 18.74 18.09
CA ALA A 602 15.70 19.58 19.30
C ALA A 602 16.87 19.21 20.22
N LEU A 603 17.22 17.92 20.32
CA LEU A 603 18.40 17.48 21.08
C LEU A 603 19.70 17.99 20.42
N GLU A 604 19.83 17.84 19.10
CA GLU A 604 20.97 18.34 18.33
C GLU A 604 21.07 19.88 18.43
N HIS A 605 19.93 20.59 18.33
CA HIS A 605 19.89 22.05 18.48
C HIS A 605 20.30 22.49 19.88
N TYR A 606 19.80 21.83 20.94
CA TYR A 606 20.21 22.10 22.32
C TYR A 606 21.71 21.84 22.55
N GLN A 607 22.25 20.75 22.00
CA GLN A 607 23.67 20.44 22.06
C GLN A 607 24.53 21.49 21.35
N ASN A 608 24.05 22.00 20.20
CA ASN A 608 24.70 23.12 19.50
C ASN A 608 24.66 24.40 20.33
N SER A 609 23.54 24.73 20.99
CA SER A 609 23.43 25.88 21.90
C SER A 609 24.44 25.78 23.05
N LEU A 610 24.62 24.59 23.65
CA LEU A 610 25.65 24.35 24.66
C LEU A 610 27.07 24.54 24.11
N ALA A 611 27.34 24.07 22.88
CA ALA A 611 28.64 24.21 22.24
C ALA A 611 28.99 25.68 21.94
N ILE A 612 27.99 26.50 21.56
CA ILE A 612 28.15 27.95 21.37
C ILE A 612 28.45 28.61 22.72
N ALA A 613 27.64 28.35 23.74
CA ALA A 613 27.85 28.93 25.08
C ALA A 613 29.23 28.59 25.67
N ARG A 614 29.75 27.38 25.42
CA ARG A 614 31.11 26.96 25.82
C ARG A 614 32.25 27.62 25.04
N LYS A 615 31.98 28.19 23.87
CA LYS A 615 32.98 28.93 23.08
C LYS A 615 33.03 30.41 23.46
N GLU A 616 31.94 30.94 24.02
CA GLU A 616 31.80 32.35 24.38
C GLU A 616 32.16 32.64 25.85
N GLY A 617 32.09 31.63 26.73
CA GLY A 617 32.63 31.68 28.09
C GLY A 617 33.95 30.96 28.19
#